data_AF-A0A1Y2UPD2-F1
#
_entry.id   AF-A0A1Y2UPD2-F1
#
_cell.length_a   1.000
_cell.length_b   1.000
_cell.length_c   1.000
_cell.angle_alpha   90.00
_cell.angle_beta   90.00
_cell.angle_gamma   90.00
#
_symmetry.space_group_name_H-M   'P 1'
#
loop_
_entity.id
_entity.type
_entity.pdbx_description
1 polymer ?
#
loop_
_entity_poly.entity_id
_entity_poly.type
_entity_poly.pdbx_seq_one_letter_code
_entity_poly.pdbx_strand_id
1 'polypeptide(L)'
;MIEGVTEPVIQQATFTRQAIVAGPHHQIIGYTLNQQRDQNGNYLVEIPLANADQAWKLEKGGWPASPNPDLQKYGYAAPEDTKGNPYPVVADGHPTALVPSESVKVYYQPRITSKEEQAQSLRTIHYVYANGPRKGETAAPDVQQVVTFARSLTTNEVTKEVNRGDWHVLQSETIKAGQ
;
A
#
# COMPACT_ATOMS: atom_id res chain seq x y z
N MET A 1 -13.10 -6.58 10.32
CA MET A 1 -12.55 -5.22 10.50
C MET A 1 -11.31 -5.33 11.37
N ILE A 2 -10.20 -4.72 10.97
CA ILE A 2 -9.04 -4.60 11.87
C ILE A 2 -9.39 -3.47 12.84
N GLU A 3 -9.57 -3.77 14.13
CA GLU A 3 -9.78 -2.74 15.15
C GLU A 3 -8.63 -1.73 15.11
N GLY A 4 -8.96 -0.45 14.98
CA GLY A 4 -7.98 0.65 14.96
C GLY A 4 -7.36 0.98 13.60
N VAL A 5 -7.77 0.34 12.50
CA VAL A 5 -7.37 0.78 11.14
C VAL A 5 -8.34 1.85 10.65
N THR A 6 -8.09 3.04 11.22
CA THR A 6 -8.41 4.40 10.77
C THR A 6 -9.81 4.68 10.25
N GLU A 7 -10.55 5.50 11.02
CA GLU A 7 -11.67 6.29 10.51
C GLU A 7 -11.26 7.05 9.22
N PRO A 8 -12.20 7.29 8.29
CA PRO A 8 -11.90 8.06 7.10
C PRO A 8 -11.33 9.44 7.48
N VAL A 9 -10.26 9.84 6.80
CA VAL A 9 -9.73 11.20 6.95
C VAL A 9 -10.72 12.16 6.28
N ILE A 10 -11.36 13.02 7.07
CA ILE A 10 -12.30 14.03 6.59
C ILE A 10 -11.61 15.39 6.60
N GLN A 11 -11.52 16.01 5.42
CA GLN A 11 -11.00 17.37 5.25
C GLN A 11 -12.13 18.29 4.80
N GLN A 12 -12.29 19.42 5.50
CA GLN A 12 -13.38 20.37 5.27
C GLN A 12 -12.87 21.70 4.74
N ALA A 13 -13.71 22.36 3.95
CA ALA A 13 -13.48 23.70 3.43
C ALA A 13 -14.74 24.55 3.66
N THR A 14 -14.53 25.78 4.14
CA THR A 14 -15.59 26.78 4.31
C THR A 14 -15.38 27.88 3.28
N PHE A 15 -16.45 28.21 2.55
CA PHE A 15 -16.45 29.29 1.57
C PHE A 15 -17.38 30.41 2.02
N THR A 16 -16.97 31.66 1.82
CA THR A 16 -17.79 32.85 2.07
C THR A 16 -17.85 33.74 0.85
N ARG A 17 -18.92 34.54 0.76
CA ARG A 17 -19.08 35.60 -0.23
C ARG A 17 -19.74 36.81 0.43
N GLN A 18 -19.41 38.00 -0.03
CA GLN A 18 -19.96 39.25 0.52
C GLN A 18 -20.90 39.91 -0.49
N ALA A 19 -22.19 39.95 -0.14
CA ALA A 19 -23.22 40.59 -0.94
C ALA A 19 -23.19 42.12 -0.77
N ILE A 20 -23.42 42.84 -1.86
CA ILE A 20 -23.65 44.28 -1.86
C ILE A 20 -25.16 44.50 -1.95
N VAL A 21 -25.68 45.29 -1.02
CA VAL A 21 -27.10 45.53 -0.84
C VAL A 21 -27.41 47.01 -1.07
N ALA A 22 -28.47 47.30 -1.82
CA ALA A 22 -28.87 48.66 -2.14
C ALA A 22 -30.39 48.87 -2.10
N GLY A 23 -30.79 50.13 -1.97
CA GLY A 23 -32.17 50.59 -1.98
C GLY A 23 -32.95 50.34 -0.67
N PRO A 24 -34.16 50.89 -0.55
CA PRO A 24 -34.97 50.83 0.67
C PRO A 24 -35.48 49.42 1.02
N HIS A 25 -35.39 48.47 0.07
CA HIS A 25 -35.85 47.09 0.23
C HIS A 25 -34.71 46.09 0.44
N HIS A 26 -33.47 46.56 0.66
CA HIS A 26 -32.29 45.70 0.87
C HIS A 26 -32.09 44.65 -0.24
N GLN A 27 -32.19 45.07 -1.50
CA GLN A 27 -31.95 44.17 -2.64
C GLN A 27 -30.45 43.92 -2.80
N ILE A 28 -30.06 42.66 -2.97
CA ILE A 28 -28.70 42.32 -3.37
C ILE A 28 -28.54 42.75 -4.83
N ILE A 29 -27.51 43.55 -5.13
CA ILE A 29 -27.23 44.07 -6.48
C ILE A 29 -25.96 43.47 -7.10
N GLY A 30 -25.21 42.70 -6.32
CA GLY A 30 -23.99 42.02 -6.74
C GLY A 30 -23.16 41.63 -5.54
N TYR A 31 -21.91 41.26 -5.78
CA TYR A 31 -20.98 40.84 -4.76
C TYR A 31 -19.66 41.59 -4.90
N THR A 32 -19.03 41.85 -3.77
CA THR A 32 -17.68 42.38 -3.70
C THR A 32 -16.71 41.20 -3.56
N LEU A 33 -15.61 41.24 -4.30
CA LEU A 33 -14.57 40.23 -4.26
C LEU A 33 -13.39 40.75 -3.43
N ASN A 34 -12.78 41.86 -3.81
CA ASN A 34 -11.60 42.45 -3.19
C ASN A 34 -11.92 43.66 -2.32
N GLN A 35 -13.20 43.88 -2.02
CA GLN A 35 -13.64 44.96 -1.14
C GLN A 35 -13.28 46.34 -1.68
N GLN A 36 -13.24 46.46 -3.02
CA GLN A 36 -12.98 47.71 -3.69
C GLN A 36 -14.10 48.70 -3.43
N ARG A 37 -13.75 49.98 -3.32
CA ARG A 37 -14.70 51.05 -3.02
C ARG A 37 -14.59 52.18 -4.02
N ASP A 38 -15.71 52.86 -4.25
CA ASP A 38 -15.73 54.12 -4.99
C ASP A 38 -15.15 55.27 -4.17
N GLN A 39 -15.03 56.44 -4.80
CA GLN A 39 -14.58 57.70 -4.19
C GLN A 39 -15.45 58.17 -3.01
N ASN A 40 -16.67 57.65 -2.86
CA ASN A 40 -17.59 57.96 -1.76
C ASN A 40 -17.54 56.91 -0.64
N GLY A 41 -16.69 55.88 -0.76
CA GLY A 41 -16.53 54.80 0.21
C GLY A 41 -17.52 53.65 0.07
N ASN A 42 -18.37 53.63 -0.96
CA ASN A 42 -19.31 52.54 -1.23
C ASN A 42 -18.59 51.37 -1.89
N TYR A 43 -18.97 50.13 -1.56
CA TYR A 43 -18.43 48.95 -2.22
C TYR A 43 -18.80 48.91 -3.71
N LEU A 44 -17.82 48.60 -4.56
CA LEU A 44 -18.03 48.38 -6.00
C LEU A 44 -18.57 46.97 -6.24
N VAL A 45 -19.53 46.85 -7.16
CA VAL A 45 -19.98 45.56 -7.68
C VAL A 45 -18.87 44.98 -8.57
N GLU A 46 -18.08 44.06 -8.01
CA GLU A 46 -17.02 43.36 -8.73
C GLU A 46 -17.55 42.10 -9.43
N ILE A 47 -18.55 41.44 -8.85
CA ILE A 47 -19.21 40.26 -9.42
C ILE A 47 -20.72 40.52 -9.52
N PRO A 48 -21.32 40.49 -10.72
CA PRO A 48 -22.75 40.70 -10.89
C PRO A 48 -23.57 39.51 -10.38
N LEU A 49 -24.86 39.72 -10.10
CA LEU A 49 -25.78 38.68 -9.64
C LEU A 49 -25.81 37.44 -10.54
N ALA A 50 -25.70 37.62 -11.85
CA ALA A 50 -25.69 36.54 -12.84
C ALA A 50 -24.51 35.56 -12.63
N ASN A 51 -23.44 36.02 -11.96
CA ASN A 51 -22.22 35.26 -11.72
C ASN A 51 -21.96 35.06 -10.22
N ALA A 52 -23.02 35.01 -9.40
CA ALA A 52 -22.94 34.92 -7.94
C ALA A 52 -22.05 33.79 -7.40
N ASP A 53 -21.86 32.74 -8.20
CA ASP A 53 -21.02 31.59 -7.91
C ASP A 53 -19.52 31.90 -7.96
N GLN A 54 -19.11 32.90 -8.74
CA GLN A 54 -17.72 33.37 -8.82
C GLN A 54 -17.34 34.23 -7.60
N ALA A 55 -18.31 34.61 -6.76
CA ALA A 55 -18.07 35.43 -5.57
C ALA A 55 -17.61 34.62 -4.35
N TRP A 56 -17.65 33.29 -4.41
CA TRP A 56 -17.20 32.43 -3.31
C TRP A 56 -15.68 32.43 -3.19
N LYS A 57 -15.20 32.70 -1.97
CA LYS A 57 -13.79 32.60 -1.59
C LYS A 57 -13.61 31.57 -0.50
N LEU A 58 -12.52 30.81 -0.57
CA LEU A 58 -12.12 29.93 0.51
C LEU A 58 -11.77 30.79 1.72
N GLU A 59 -12.52 30.63 2.81
CA GLU A 59 -12.29 31.33 4.06
C GLU A 59 -11.39 30.52 5.00
N LYS A 60 -11.65 29.21 5.08
CA LYS A 60 -10.96 28.32 6.01
C LYS A 60 -10.91 26.90 5.48
N GLY A 61 -9.84 26.18 5.82
CA GLY A 61 -9.67 24.78 5.48
C GLY A 61 -9.13 24.60 4.07
N GLY A 62 -9.63 23.58 3.38
CA GLY A 62 -9.08 23.08 2.12
C GLY A 62 -8.72 21.61 2.24
N TRP A 63 -8.07 21.08 1.20
CA TRP A 63 -7.63 19.68 1.20
C TRP A 63 -6.11 19.64 1.26
N PRO A 64 -5.47 19.77 2.43
CA PRO A 64 -4.02 19.66 2.52
C PRO A 64 -3.58 18.22 2.19
N ALA A 65 -2.33 18.07 1.76
CA ALA A 65 -1.76 16.76 1.51
C ALA A 65 -1.89 15.86 2.74
N SER A 66 -2.36 14.63 2.55
CA SER A 66 -2.63 13.67 3.62
C SER A 66 -1.73 12.44 3.45
N PRO A 67 -0.71 12.26 4.30
CA PRO A 67 0.10 11.04 4.31
C PRO A 67 -0.77 9.82 4.61
N ASN A 68 -0.51 8.73 3.91
CA ASN A 68 -1.25 7.49 4.09
C ASN A 68 -0.72 6.70 5.31
N PRO A 69 -1.60 6.07 6.12
CA PRO A 69 -1.18 5.28 7.27
C PRO A 69 -0.20 4.15 6.93
N ASP A 70 0.80 3.93 7.78
CA ASP A 70 1.66 2.75 7.66
C ASP A 70 0.99 1.52 8.27
N LEU A 71 0.64 0.56 7.40
CA LEU A 71 0.01 -0.70 7.78
C LEU A 71 0.97 -1.91 7.73
N GLN A 72 2.28 -1.69 7.61
CA GLN A 72 3.27 -2.78 7.56
C GLN A 72 3.26 -3.67 8.80
N LYS A 73 3.01 -3.08 9.99
CA LYS A 73 2.88 -3.85 11.25
C LYS A 73 1.71 -4.83 11.24
N TYR A 74 0.71 -4.62 10.38
CA TYR A 74 -0.42 -5.50 10.17
C TYR A 74 -0.24 -6.45 8.99
N GLY A 75 0.95 -6.46 8.37
CA GLY A 75 1.27 -7.35 7.26
C GLY A 75 0.86 -6.85 5.88
N TYR A 76 0.50 -5.57 5.73
CA TYR A 76 0.24 -4.98 4.41
C TYR A 76 1.51 -4.43 3.77
N ALA A 77 1.49 -4.34 2.45
CA ALA A 77 2.47 -3.61 1.65
C ALA A 77 2.25 -2.10 1.72
N ALA A 78 3.09 -1.33 1.02
CA ALA A 78 2.93 0.11 0.88
C ALA A 78 1.59 0.46 0.20
N PRO A 79 1.02 1.65 0.48
CA PRO A 79 -0.22 2.09 -0.13
C PRO A 79 -0.08 2.30 -1.64
N GLU A 80 -1.14 1.98 -2.37
CA GLU A 80 -1.25 2.08 -3.82
C GLU A 80 -2.50 2.87 -4.26
N ASP A 81 -2.42 3.44 -5.46
CA ASP A 81 -3.57 4.05 -6.13
C ASP A 81 -4.47 2.99 -6.79
N THR A 82 -5.54 3.43 -7.45
CA THR A 82 -6.47 2.54 -8.18
C THR A 82 -5.83 1.75 -9.33
N LYS A 83 -4.62 2.12 -9.75
CA LYS A 83 -3.87 1.49 -10.84
C LYS A 83 -2.71 0.63 -10.33
N GLY A 84 -2.54 0.51 -9.00
CA GLY A 84 -1.45 -0.23 -8.38
C GLY A 84 -0.11 0.52 -8.34
N ASN A 85 -0.10 1.84 -8.58
CA ASN A 85 1.13 2.63 -8.45
C ASN A 85 1.35 3.02 -6.98
N PRO A 86 2.61 3.16 -6.53
CA PRO A 86 2.92 3.66 -5.19
C PRO A 86 2.22 4.98 -4.91
N TYR A 87 1.47 5.04 -3.81
CA TYR A 87 0.66 6.19 -3.44
C TYR A 87 0.86 6.51 -1.96
N PRO A 88 2.02 7.07 -1.56
CA PRO A 88 2.36 7.31 -0.15
C PRO A 88 1.58 8.47 0.49
N VAL A 89 1.04 9.38 -0.34
CA VAL A 89 0.38 10.61 0.10
C VAL A 89 -0.76 10.92 -0.87
N VAL A 90 -1.92 11.27 -0.33
CA VAL A 90 -2.96 11.95 -1.11
C VAL A 90 -2.52 13.41 -1.24
N ALA A 91 -2.26 13.85 -2.47
CA ALA A 91 -1.80 15.21 -2.74
C ALA A 91 -2.81 16.26 -2.25
N ASP A 92 -2.34 17.48 -2.03
CA ASP A 92 -3.23 18.57 -1.71
C ASP A 92 -4.18 18.88 -2.89
N GLY A 93 -5.35 19.40 -2.53
CA GLY A 93 -6.38 19.80 -3.46
C GLY A 93 -6.87 21.22 -3.15
N HIS A 94 -7.38 21.87 -4.18
CA HIS A 94 -7.95 23.22 -4.10
C HIS A 94 -9.46 23.15 -4.35
N PRO A 95 -10.26 22.78 -3.35
CA PRO A 95 -11.70 22.73 -3.52
C PRO A 95 -12.25 24.13 -3.81
N THR A 96 -13.37 24.18 -4.53
CA THR A 96 -14.16 25.40 -4.71
C THR A 96 -15.59 25.12 -4.26
N ALA A 97 -16.35 26.17 -3.95
CA ALA A 97 -17.77 26.03 -3.60
C ALA A 97 -18.63 25.43 -4.72
N LEU A 98 -18.09 25.33 -5.95
CA LEU A 98 -18.80 24.90 -7.15
C LEU A 98 -18.48 23.46 -7.57
N VAL A 99 -17.40 22.90 -7.03
CA VAL A 99 -16.97 21.53 -7.33
C VAL A 99 -17.54 20.60 -6.27
N PRO A 100 -18.19 19.50 -6.64
CA PRO A 100 -18.70 18.53 -5.68
C PRO A 100 -17.56 17.92 -4.85
N SER A 101 -17.92 17.37 -3.69
CA SER A 101 -16.95 16.67 -2.82
C SER A 101 -16.26 15.52 -3.56
N GLU A 102 -14.96 15.39 -3.33
CA GLU A 102 -14.16 14.29 -3.86
C GLU A 102 -14.04 13.15 -2.83
N SER A 103 -13.92 11.91 -3.33
CA SER A 103 -13.58 10.75 -2.53
C SER A 103 -12.40 10.03 -3.16
N VAL A 104 -11.29 9.97 -2.42
CA VAL A 104 -10.06 9.29 -2.83
C VAL A 104 -9.95 7.96 -2.11
N LYS A 105 -9.64 6.90 -2.86
CA LYS A 105 -9.39 5.55 -2.32
C LYS A 105 -7.92 5.21 -2.38
N VAL A 106 -7.41 4.67 -1.28
CA VAL A 106 -6.05 4.15 -1.13
C VAL A 106 -6.16 2.65 -0.88
N TYR A 107 -5.36 1.86 -1.59
CA TYR A 107 -5.41 0.41 -1.54
C TYR A 107 -4.17 -0.13 -0.84
N TYR A 108 -4.35 -1.21 -0.08
CA TYR A 108 -3.27 -1.93 0.58
C TYR A 108 -3.38 -3.40 0.24
N GLN A 109 -2.32 -3.95 -0.34
CA GLN A 109 -2.23 -5.38 -0.62
C GLN A 109 -1.58 -6.13 0.54
N PRO A 110 -1.96 -7.39 0.82
CA PRO A 110 -1.21 -8.22 1.75
C PRO A 110 0.24 -8.37 1.29
N ARG A 111 1.18 -8.22 2.21
CA ARG A 111 2.59 -8.50 1.95
C ARG A 111 2.80 -10.01 1.92
N ILE A 112 3.44 -10.50 0.86
CA ILE A 112 3.85 -11.90 0.73
C ILE A 112 5.36 -12.00 0.95
N THR A 113 5.78 -12.81 1.92
CA THR A 113 7.19 -13.11 2.18
C THR A 113 7.52 -14.50 1.66
N SER A 114 8.78 -14.72 1.23
CA SER A 114 9.23 -16.01 0.70
C SER A 114 10.44 -16.51 1.48
N LYS A 115 10.49 -17.82 1.72
CA LYS A 115 11.62 -18.53 2.34
C LYS A 115 11.83 -19.85 1.61
N GLU A 116 13.07 -20.34 1.63
CA GLU A 116 13.39 -21.70 1.18
C GLU A 116 13.47 -22.66 2.36
N GLU A 117 12.91 -23.86 2.18
CA GLU A 117 13.05 -25.00 3.08
C GLU A 117 13.84 -26.09 2.38
N GLN A 118 14.81 -26.69 3.08
CA GLN A 118 15.65 -27.76 2.55
C GLN A 118 15.56 -29.02 3.41
N ALA A 119 15.69 -30.18 2.76
CA ALA A 119 15.77 -31.49 3.40
C ALA A 119 16.81 -32.36 2.71
N GLN A 120 17.49 -33.23 3.45
CA GLN A 120 18.52 -34.12 2.90
C GLN A 120 18.08 -35.58 2.98
N SER A 121 18.41 -36.35 1.94
CA SER A 121 18.28 -37.80 1.90
C SER A 121 19.67 -38.42 1.72
N LEU A 122 20.03 -39.36 2.59
CA LEU A 122 21.31 -40.06 2.58
C LEU A 122 21.10 -41.53 2.21
N ARG A 123 21.88 -42.01 1.23
CA ARG A 123 22.03 -43.43 0.90
C ARG A 123 23.46 -43.87 1.21
N THR A 124 23.63 -44.87 2.05
CA THR A 124 24.92 -45.54 2.29
C THR A 124 24.94 -46.88 1.55
N ILE A 125 26.01 -47.13 0.79
CA ILE A 125 26.24 -48.36 0.03
C ILE A 125 27.32 -49.16 0.73
N HIS A 126 26.95 -50.33 1.25
CA HIS A 126 27.85 -51.28 1.89
C HIS A 126 28.29 -52.35 0.90
N TYR A 127 29.60 -52.60 0.84
CA TYR A 127 30.17 -53.67 0.01
C TYR A 127 30.56 -54.83 0.91
N VAL A 128 29.93 -55.99 0.74
CA VAL A 128 30.12 -57.17 1.59
C VAL A 128 30.42 -58.41 0.75
N TYR A 129 31.31 -59.28 1.24
CA TYR A 129 31.57 -60.56 0.60
C TYR A 129 30.35 -61.48 0.73
N ALA A 130 29.83 -61.97 -0.40
CA ALA A 130 28.62 -62.79 -0.43
C ALA A 130 28.83 -64.24 0.02
N ASN A 131 30.06 -64.78 -0.11
CA ASN A 131 30.39 -66.18 0.13
C ASN A 131 31.88 -66.37 0.50
N GLY A 132 32.27 -67.61 0.81
CA GLY A 132 33.64 -67.99 1.16
C GLY A 132 34.02 -67.73 2.63
N PRO A 133 35.31 -67.91 3.00
CA PRO A 133 35.78 -67.77 4.38
C PRO A 133 35.55 -66.38 5.00
N ARG A 134 35.41 -65.34 4.16
CA ARG A 134 35.21 -63.94 4.55
C ARG A 134 33.75 -63.48 4.43
N LYS A 135 32.80 -64.42 4.25
CA LYS A 135 31.38 -64.11 4.05
C LYS A 135 30.87 -63.16 5.15
N GLY A 136 30.24 -62.06 4.74
CA GLY A 136 29.70 -61.04 5.64
C GLY A 136 30.69 -59.94 6.05
N GLU A 137 31.99 -60.09 5.75
CA GLU A 137 32.97 -59.04 5.98
C GLU A 137 32.89 -57.92 4.93
N THR A 138 33.33 -56.71 5.31
CA THR A 138 33.48 -55.56 4.41
C THR A 138 34.49 -55.87 3.30
N ALA A 139 34.03 -55.73 2.06
CA ALA A 139 34.83 -55.94 0.85
C ALA A 139 35.48 -54.65 0.31
N ALA A 140 34.85 -53.50 0.53
CA ALA A 140 35.36 -52.17 0.17
C ALA A 140 34.78 -51.11 1.11
N PRO A 141 35.40 -49.91 1.23
CA PRO A 141 34.84 -48.81 2.00
C PRO A 141 33.44 -48.40 1.53
N ASP A 142 32.63 -47.93 2.47
CA ASP A 142 31.28 -47.45 2.17
C ASP A 142 31.30 -46.25 1.22
N VAL A 143 30.26 -46.17 0.38
CA VAL A 143 29.97 -44.97 -0.42
C VAL A 143 28.70 -44.34 0.09
N GLN A 144 28.74 -43.05 0.40
CA GLN A 144 27.58 -42.25 0.78
C GLN A 144 27.12 -41.40 -0.39
N GLN A 145 25.81 -41.28 -0.57
CA GLN A 145 25.20 -40.40 -1.56
C GLN A 145 24.18 -39.54 -0.87
N VAL A 146 24.35 -38.23 -0.98
CA VAL A 146 23.49 -37.23 -0.34
C VAL A 146 22.75 -36.49 -1.43
N VAL A 147 21.43 -36.40 -1.30
CA VAL A 147 20.58 -35.57 -2.15
C VAL A 147 19.92 -34.52 -1.27
N THR A 148 20.16 -33.26 -1.59
CA THR A 148 19.50 -32.12 -0.97
C THR A 148 18.30 -31.71 -1.83
N PHE A 149 17.13 -31.71 -1.22
CA PHE A 149 15.88 -31.21 -1.80
C PHE A 149 15.58 -29.83 -1.25
N ALA A 150 14.95 -28.98 -2.06
CA ALA A 150 14.47 -27.67 -1.65
C ALA A 150 13.00 -27.47 -2.07
N ARG A 151 12.28 -26.63 -1.33
CA ARG A 151 10.96 -26.12 -1.73
C ARG A 151 10.77 -24.67 -1.29
N SER A 152 9.95 -23.94 -2.04
CA SER A 152 9.53 -22.58 -1.70
C SER A 152 8.42 -22.60 -0.64
N LEU A 153 8.54 -21.71 0.34
CA LEU A 153 7.49 -21.37 1.31
C LEU A 153 7.11 -19.91 1.10
N THR A 154 5.83 -19.62 0.88
CA THR A 154 5.32 -18.25 0.85
C THR A 154 4.34 -18.02 1.99
N THR A 155 4.46 -16.88 2.67
CA THR A 155 3.61 -16.53 3.81
C THR A 155 2.85 -15.25 3.50
N ASN A 156 1.53 -15.28 3.67
CA ASN A 156 0.72 -14.07 3.68
C ASN A 156 0.81 -13.42 5.07
N GLU A 157 1.36 -12.21 5.15
CA GLU A 157 1.63 -11.56 6.43
C GLU A 157 0.37 -11.03 7.15
N VAL A 158 -0.77 -10.96 6.46
CA VAL A 158 -2.05 -10.59 7.07
C VAL A 158 -2.74 -11.82 7.65
N THR A 159 -2.89 -12.90 6.88
CA THR A 159 -3.61 -14.11 7.31
C THR A 159 -2.73 -15.10 8.08
N LYS A 160 -1.40 -14.95 7.98
CA LYS A 160 -0.40 -15.90 8.46
C LYS A 160 -0.48 -17.28 7.82
N GLU A 161 -1.21 -17.41 6.72
CA GLU A 161 -1.26 -18.64 5.93
C GLU A 161 0.07 -18.88 5.20
N VAL A 162 0.53 -20.14 5.21
CA VAL A 162 1.77 -20.57 4.59
C VAL A 162 1.46 -21.53 3.46
N ASN A 163 1.82 -21.14 2.23
CA ASN A 163 1.74 -21.99 1.06
C ASN A 163 3.08 -22.66 0.80
N ARG A 164 3.05 -23.96 0.55
CA ARG A 164 4.23 -24.79 0.29
C ARG A 164 4.26 -25.17 -1.17
N GLY A 165 5.36 -24.88 -1.85
CA GLY A 165 5.63 -25.38 -3.19
C GLY A 165 6.08 -26.84 -3.19
N ASP A 166 6.28 -27.36 -4.39
CA ASP A 166 6.77 -28.71 -4.59
C ASP A 166 8.26 -28.83 -4.27
N TRP A 167 8.65 -30.03 -3.82
CA TRP A 167 10.05 -30.38 -3.66
C TRP A 167 10.73 -30.54 -5.02
N HIS A 168 11.93 -29.99 -5.16
CA HIS A 168 12.83 -30.24 -6.27
C HIS A 168 14.23 -30.60 -5.76
N VAL A 169 15.01 -31.27 -6.60
CA VAL A 169 16.42 -31.57 -6.27
C VAL A 169 17.23 -30.29 -6.41
N LEU A 170 17.84 -29.86 -5.31
CA LEU A 170 18.75 -28.72 -5.29
C LEU A 170 20.18 -29.17 -5.61
N GLN A 171 20.61 -30.28 -5.01
CA GLN A 171 21.97 -30.78 -5.15
C GLN A 171 22.03 -32.30 -4.93
N SER A 172 22.99 -32.96 -5.58
CA SER A 172 23.33 -34.36 -5.33
C SER A 172 24.84 -34.53 -5.27
N GLU A 173 25.32 -35.29 -4.28
CA GLU A 173 26.73 -35.55 -4.04
C GLU A 173 26.99 -37.04 -3.79
N THR A 174 28.20 -37.50 -4.10
CA THR A 174 28.69 -38.84 -3.75
C THR A 174 30.00 -38.71 -3.00
N ILE A 175 30.02 -39.18 -1.76
CA ILE A 175 31.17 -39.17 -0.86
C ILE A 175 31.71 -40.59 -0.78
N LYS A 176 32.99 -40.77 -1.14
CA LYS A 176 33.68 -42.06 -1.03
C LYS A 176 34.53 -42.05 0.23
N ALA A 177 34.35 -43.00 1.14
CA ALA A 177 35.22 -43.11 2.30
C ALA A 177 36.63 -43.57 1.86
N GLY A 178 37.67 -42.76 2.13
CA GLY A 178 39.07 -43.12 1.91
C GLY A 178 39.79 -42.45 0.72
N GLN A 179 39.27 -41.35 0.19
CA GLN A 179 40.01 -40.38 -0.63
C GLN A 179 39.97 -39.00 0.01
#